data_AF-A0A0M2RPG1-F1
#
_entry.id   AF-A0A0M2RPG1-F1
#
_cell.length_a   1.000
_cell.length_b   1.000
_cell.length_c   1.000
_cell.angle_alpha   90.00
_cell.angle_beta   90.00
_cell.angle_gamma   90.00
#
_symmetry.space_group_name_H-M   'P 1'
#
loop_
_entity.id
_entity.type
_entity.pdbx_description
1 polymer ?
#
loop_
_entity_poly.entity_id
_entity_poly.type
_entity_poly.pdbx_seq_one_letter_code
_entity_poly.pdbx_strand_id
1 'polypeptide(L)' 'MIERQAQQILSVHPPGVEGLCVGCRWWWARLAPYPCYQAEWACRWRARAATRHFVDGLA' A
#
# COMPACT_ATOMS: atom_id res chain seq x y z
N MET A 1 -9.99 -2.41 11.82
CA MET A 1 -10.30 -1.08 11.25
C MET A 1 -9.22 -0.60 10.28
N ILE A 2 -7.95 -0.54 10.72
CA ILE A 2 -6.83 -0.02 9.91
C ILE A 2 -6.52 -0.89 8.68
N GLU A 3 -6.58 -2.22 8.78
CA GLU A 3 -6.39 -3.12 7.61
C GLU A 3 -7.42 -2.89 6.51
N ARG A 4 -8.69 -2.71 6.87
CA ARG A 4 -9.76 -2.38 5.91
C ARG A 4 -9.47 -1.06 5.19
N GLN A 5 -9.01 -0.04 5.91
CA GLN A 5 -8.65 1.25 5.30
C GLN A 5 -7.44 1.11 4.37
N ALA A 6 -6.42 0.36 4.78
CA ALA A 6 -5.28 0.06 3.92
C ALA A 6 -5.72 -0.67 2.65
N GLN A 7 -6.66 -1.61 2.75
CA GLN A 7 -7.17 -2.36 1.61
C GLN A 7 -8.00 -1.51 0.64
N GLN A 8 -8.84 -0.61 1.17
CA GLN A 8 -9.57 0.37 0.34
C GLN A 8 -8.62 1.35 -0.36
N ILE A 9 -7.55 1.77 0.31
CA ILE A 9 -6.53 2.62 -0.33
C ILE A 9 -5.82 1.85 -1.45
N LEU A 10 -5.42 0.60 -1.22
CA LEU A 10 -4.73 -0.21 -2.24
C LEU A 10 -5.62 -0.58 -3.43
N SER A 11 -6.95 -0.61 -3.29
CA SER A 11 -7.84 -0.84 -4.42
C SER A 11 -7.90 0.37 -5.37
N VAL A 12 -7.67 1.58 -4.85
CA VAL A 12 -7.63 2.83 -5.65
C VAL A 12 -6.19 3.16 -6.07
N HIS A 13 -5.21 2.77 -5.27
CA HIS A 13 -3.77 2.97 -5.50
C HIS A 13 -3.04 1.63 -5.71
N PRO A 14 -3.34 0.89 -6.79
CA PRO A 14 -2.78 -0.44 -6.99
C PRO A 14 -1.26 -0.34 -7.16
N PRO A 15 -0.47 -1.10 -6.37
CA PRO A 15 0.97 -1.17 -6.56
C PRO A 15 1.29 -1.94 -7.85
N GLY A 16 2.07 -1.33 -8.72
CA GLY A 16 2.67 -1.93 -9.90
C GLY A 16 3.93 -2.72 -9.55
N VAL A 17 4.62 -3.23 -10.57
CA VAL A 17 5.76 -4.15 -10.45
C VAL A 17 6.86 -3.66 -9.50
N GLU A 18 7.17 -2.37 -9.50
CA GLU A 18 8.19 -1.80 -8.60
C GLU A 18 7.64 -1.45 -7.18
N GLY A 19 6.40 -1.84 -6.85
CA GLY A 19 5.73 -1.48 -5.60
C GLY A 19 5.02 -0.12 -5.63
N LEU A 20 4.64 0.37 -6.81
CA LEU A 20 4.27 1.77 -7.07
C LEU A 20 2.80 1.96 -7.45
N CYS A 21 2.11 2.97 -6.92
CA CYS A 21 0.76 3.29 -7.39
C CYS A 21 0.71 3.55 -8.91
N VAL A 22 -0.07 2.76 -9.65
CA VAL A 22 -0.26 2.91 -11.12
C VAL A 22 -0.79 4.28 -11.49
N GLY A 23 -1.74 4.84 -10.72
CA GLY A 23 -2.31 6.17 -10.97
C GLY A 23 -1.29 7.30 -10.84
N CYS A 24 -0.38 7.22 -9.85
CA CYS A 24 0.68 8.21 -9.69
C CYS A 24 1.71 8.12 -10.84
N ARG A 25 1.98 6.91 -11.34
CA ARG A 25 2.85 6.69 -12.50
C ARG A 25 2.24 7.23 -13.80
N TRP A 26 0.93 7.09 -13.95
CA TRP A 26 0.26 7.34 -15.22
C TRP A 26 -0.07 8.81 -15.49
N TRP A 27 -0.62 9.55 -14.51
CA TRP A 27 -1.25 10.84 -14.85
C TRP A 27 -0.70 12.08 -14.11
N TRP A 28 -0.10 12.01 -12.90
CA TRP A 28 0.22 13.24 -12.13
C TRP A 28 1.47 13.19 -11.22
N ALA A 29 2.54 12.48 -11.58
CA ALA A 29 3.81 12.48 -10.81
C ALA A 29 4.50 13.86 -10.65
N ARG A 30 3.96 14.95 -11.24
CA ARG A 30 4.51 16.31 -11.07
C ARG A 30 4.05 17.03 -9.80
N LEU A 31 2.91 16.67 -9.21
CA LEU A 31 2.33 17.40 -8.06
C LEU A 31 2.08 16.54 -6.82
N ALA A 32 2.10 15.21 -6.95
CA ALA A 32 2.04 14.31 -5.82
C ALA A 32 3.46 13.79 -5.52
N PRO A 33 3.93 13.83 -4.25
CA PRO A 33 5.17 13.17 -3.88
C PRO A 33 5.05 11.70 -4.26
N TYR A 34 6.08 11.21 -4.93
CA TYR A 34 6.14 9.85 -5.44
C TYR A 34 7.13 9.04 -4.59
N PRO A 35 6.73 7.85 -4.09
CA PRO A 35 5.38 7.27 -4.16
C PRO A 35 4.36 8.05 -3.31
N CYS A 36 3.07 7.96 -3.62
CA CYS A 36 2.08 8.69 -2.82
C CYS A 36 2.06 8.17 -1.38
N TYR A 37 2.02 9.10 -0.43
CA TYR A 37 2.09 8.81 1.00
C TYR A 37 1.00 7.82 1.46
N GLN A 38 -0.21 7.90 0.86
CA GLN A 38 -1.30 6.96 1.16
C GLN A 38 -0.98 5.52 0.75
N ALA A 39 -0.40 5.31 -0.43
CA ALA A 39 -0.01 3.98 -0.88
C ALA A 39 1.16 3.44 -0.04
N GLU A 40 2.14 4.28 0.29
CA GLU A 40 3.25 3.89 1.15
C GLU A 40 2.77 3.44 2.53
N TRP A 41 1.91 4.24 3.16
CA TRP A 41 1.30 3.90 4.45
C TRP A 41 0.51 2.59 4.38
N ALA A 42 -0.31 2.41 3.34
CA ALA A 42 -1.14 1.22 3.18
C ALA A 42 -0.30 -0.04 2.96
N CYS A 43 0.78 0.04 2.16
CA CYS A 43 1.73 -1.05 1.97
C CYS A 43 2.43 -1.42 3.29
N ARG A 44 2.90 -0.45 4.07
CA ARG A 44 3.53 -0.71 5.39
C ARG A 44 2.58 -1.44 6.34
N TRP A 45 1.31 -1.06 6.36
CA TRP A 45 0.31 -1.75 7.18
C TRP A 45 0.02 -3.16 6.69
N ARG A 46 -0.14 -3.36 5.37
CA ARG A 46 -0.34 -4.70 4.81
C ARG A 46 0.84 -5.63 5.09
N ALA A 47 2.07 -5.10 5.01
CA ALA A 47 3.28 -5.84 5.38
C ALA A 47 3.26 -6.25 6.86
N ARG A 48 2.94 -5.32 7.77
CA ARG A 48 2.82 -5.63 9.21
C ARG A 48 1.75 -6.67 9.50
N ALA A 49 0.58 -6.56 8.88
CA ALA A 49 -0.49 -7.55 9.02
C ALA A 49 -0.04 -8.92 8.52
N ALA A 50 0.59 -9.00 7.34
CA ALA A 50 1.14 -10.24 6.81
C ALA A 50 2.20 -10.85 7.74
N THR A 51 3.14 -10.04 8.25
CA THR A 51 4.13 -10.48 9.23
C THR A 51 3.46 -11.01 10.49
N ARG A 52 2.45 -10.31 11.02
CA ARG A 52 1.72 -10.75 12.19
C ARG A 52 1.01 -12.08 11.96
N HIS A 53 0.26 -12.21 10.86
CA HIS A 53 -0.40 -13.48 10.52
C HIS A 53 0.60 -14.63 10.36
N PHE A 54 1.76 -14.36 9.78
CA PHE A 54 2.82 -15.35 9.65
C PHE A 54 3.38 -15.78 11.01
N VAL A 55 3.69 -14.82 11.88
CA VAL A 55 4.21 -15.09 13.23
C VAL A 55 3.16 -15.77 14.12
N ASP A 56 1.91 -15.31 14.10
CA ASP A 56 0.81 -15.90 14.87
C ASP A 56 0.50 -17.33 14.40
N GLY A 57 0.77 -17.67 13.14
CA GLY A 57 0.64 -19.03 12.60
C GLY A 57 1.87 -19.93 12.82
N LEU A 58 2.98 -19.40 13.33
CA LEU A 58 4.15 -20.16 13.77
C LEU A 58 4.12 -20.48 15.29
N ALA A 59 3.16 -19.91 16.02
CA ALA A 59 2.97 -20.08 17.46
C ALA A 59 2.14 -21.34 17.79
#